data_AF-A0A512D0Z9-F1
#
_entry.id   AF-A0A512D0Z9-F1
#
_cell.length_a   1.000
_cell.length_b   1.000
_cell.length_c   1.000
_cell.angle_alpha   90.00
_cell.angle_beta   90.00
_cell.angle_gamma   90.00
#
_symmetry.space_group_name_H-M   'P 1'
#
loop_
_entity.id
_entity.type
_entity.pdbx_description
1 polymer ?
#
loop_
_entity_poly.entity_id
_entity_poly.type
_entity_poly.pdbx_seq_one_letter_code
_entity_poly.pdbx_strand_id
1 'polypeptide(L)'
;MSHTVPVSDSGFVDEASSEGDRPSRPRRALRRPAPTVVGFTAVVVGLLAFGGWAWSSRVHAADVGAYEALAREIEELDHTMTPLGHSEVPPCREATDGSLTRSYPPSTGPQAAELVGLLERSGWVRQDSDLPVYAHLTRTTDGHELVIDVLAPSDTSLVGSLAARSPASGFGCLLH
;
A
#
# COMPACT_ATOMS: atom_id res chain seq x y z
N MET A 1 39.22 30.10 -67.00
CA MET A 1 40.48 30.67 -67.53
C MET A 1 41.27 31.24 -66.38
N SER A 2 42.58 31.10 -66.49
CA SER A 2 43.58 31.09 -65.44
C SER A 2 43.94 32.47 -64.86
N HIS A 3 44.56 32.40 -63.68
CA HIS A 3 45.66 33.24 -63.17
C HIS A 3 45.41 34.74 -62.92
N THR A 4 45.59 35.13 -61.65
CA THR A 4 46.70 36.01 -61.27
C THR A 4 47.32 35.53 -59.95
N VAL A 5 48.65 35.43 -59.97
CA VAL A 5 49.58 35.26 -58.83
C VAL A 5 50.40 36.55 -58.77
N PRO A 6 50.83 36.99 -57.57
CA PRO A 6 52.28 37.15 -57.28
C PRO A 6 52.63 36.48 -55.92
N VAL A 7 53.70 35.70 -55.73
CA VAL A 7 55.16 36.03 -55.66
C VAL A 7 55.41 37.12 -54.60
N SER A 8 56.26 37.04 -53.57
CA SER A 8 57.54 36.36 -53.23
C SER A 8 57.62 36.24 -51.67
N ASP A 9 58.20 35.22 -51.04
CA ASP A 9 59.63 34.82 -50.90
C ASP A 9 60.39 35.51 -49.74
N SER A 10 61.11 34.68 -48.97
CA SER A 10 62.19 34.95 -47.99
C SER A 10 61.91 35.58 -46.60
N GLY A 11 62.04 34.73 -45.57
CA GLY A 11 63.18 34.80 -44.63
C GLY A 11 63.00 35.54 -43.29
N PHE A 12 62.88 34.78 -42.19
CA PHE A 12 63.79 34.92 -41.05
C PHE A 12 63.63 33.72 -40.10
N VAL A 13 64.72 32.99 -39.90
CA VAL A 13 64.90 32.11 -38.73
C VAL A 13 65.40 33.02 -37.63
N ASP A 14 64.72 33.03 -36.48
CA ASP A 14 65.32 33.49 -35.23
C ASP A 14 65.06 32.45 -34.16
N GLU A 15 66.14 32.01 -33.55
CA GLU A 15 66.19 30.96 -32.55
C GLU A 15 66.09 31.59 -31.17
N ALA A 16 65.07 31.22 -30.39
CA ALA A 16 65.09 31.43 -28.94
C ALA A 16 64.35 30.27 -28.26
N SER A 17 65.13 29.40 -27.61
CA SER A 17 64.63 28.46 -26.62
C SER A 17 64.06 29.25 -25.44
N SER A 18 62.80 29.03 -25.07
CA SER A 18 62.33 29.23 -23.70
C SER A 18 60.99 28.54 -23.48
N GLU A 19 61.01 27.68 -22.46
CA GLU A 19 59.89 27.21 -21.66
C GLU A 19 58.64 28.11 -21.70
N GLY A 20 57.52 27.47 -22.00
CA GLY A 20 56.19 28.06 -21.93
C GLY A 20 55.15 26.97 -21.75
N ASP A 21 55.33 26.20 -20.67
CA ASP A 21 54.45 25.15 -20.18
C ASP A 21 53.01 25.69 -20.03
N ARG A 22 52.15 25.38 -21.01
CA ARG A 22 50.72 25.68 -20.92
C ARG A 22 50.07 24.59 -20.08
N PRO A 23 49.49 24.88 -18.91
CA PRO A 23 48.84 23.85 -18.12
C PRO A 23 47.63 23.35 -18.91
N SER A 24 47.77 22.13 -19.37
CA SER A 24 46.72 21.34 -19.97
C SER A 24 45.62 21.24 -18.92
N ARG A 25 44.50 21.96 -19.09
CA ARG A 25 43.30 21.78 -18.24
C ARG A 25 43.04 20.28 -18.17
N PRO A 26 43.03 19.64 -16.99
CA PRO A 26 42.69 18.24 -16.90
C PRO A 26 41.24 18.13 -17.34
N ARG A 27 41.06 17.61 -18.55
CA ARG A 27 39.78 17.12 -19.04
C ARG A 27 39.37 16.11 -17.98
N ARG A 28 38.41 16.48 -17.12
CA ARG A 28 37.89 15.62 -16.05
C ARG A 28 37.42 14.36 -16.75
N ALA A 29 38.29 13.35 -16.78
CA ALA A 29 37.94 12.04 -17.27
C ALA A 29 36.89 11.55 -16.28
N LEU A 30 35.63 11.58 -16.71
CA LEU A 30 34.57 10.84 -16.04
C LEU A 30 35.06 9.40 -15.97
N ARG A 31 35.61 9.02 -14.81
CA ARG A 31 36.05 7.65 -14.54
C ARG A 31 34.81 6.80 -14.70
N ARG A 32 34.72 6.10 -15.83
CA ARG A 32 33.66 5.14 -16.07
C ARG A 32 33.73 4.12 -14.93
N PRO A 33 32.64 3.86 -14.20
CA PRO A 33 32.68 2.92 -13.10
C PRO A 33 33.13 1.56 -13.63
N ALA A 34 34.04 0.91 -12.90
CA ALA A 34 34.50 -0.42 -13.25
C ALA A 34 33.29 -1.38 -13.33
N PRO A 35 33.27 -2.35 -14.25
CA PRO A 35 32.14 -3.25 -14.46
C PRO A 35 31.77 -4.03 -13.19
N THR A 36 32.74 -4.28 -12.31
CA THR A 36 32.53 -4.89 -10.98
C THR A 36 31.69 -4.02 -10.06
N VAL A 37 31.90 -2.69 -10.08
CA VAL A 37 31.10 -1.75 -9.30
C VAL A 37 29.67 -1.80 -9.84
N VAL A 38 29.48 -1.70 -11.15
CA VAL A 38 28.14 -1.76 -11.78
C VAL A 38 27.41 -3.06 -11.45
N GLY A 39 28.10 -4.21 -11.53
CA GLY A 39 27.55 -5.51 -11.19
C GLY A 39 27.14 -5.61 -9.73
N PHE A 40 27.99 -5.14 -8.80
CA PHE A 40 27.67 -5.11 -7.38
C PHE A 40 26.46 -4.21 -7.10
N THR A 41 26.41 -3.00 -7.66
CA THR A 41 25.26 -2.11 -7.47
C THR A 41 23.97 -2.73 -8.00
N ALA A 42 24.01 -3.37 -9.16
CA ALA A 42 22.85 -4.06 -9.73
C ALA A 42 22.36 -5.19 -8.82
N VAL A 43 23.26 -5.99 -8.25
CA VAL A 43 22.91 -7.05 -7.30
C VAL A 43 22.29 -6.46 -6.04
N VAL A 44 22.89 -5.42 -5.46
CA VAL A 44 22.34 -4.76 -4.26
C VAL A 44 20.95 -4.19 -4.52
N VAL A 45 20.76 -3.49 -5.64
CA VAL A 45 19.44 -2.96 -6.02
C VAL A 45 18.43 -4.09 -6.24
N GLY A 46 18.85 -5.19 -6.88
CA GLY A 46 18.01 -6.37 -7.05
C GLY A 46 17.57 -6.99 -5.72
N LEU A 47 18.49 -7.12 -4.77
CA LEU A 47 18.20 -7.63 -3.42
C LEU A 47 17.27 -6.70 -2.64
N LEU A 48 17.46 -5.38 -2.74
CA LEU A 48 16.59 -4.40 -2.09
C LEU A 48 15.18 -4.40 -2.70
N ALA A 49 15.08 -4.44 -4.03
CA ALA A 49 13.80 -4.52 -4.73
C ALA A 49 13.06 -5.81 -4.37
N PHE A 50 13.76 -6.95 -4.36
CA PHE A 50 13.19 -8.22 -3.95
C PHE A 50 12.77 -8.23 -2.48
N GLY A 51 13.61 -7.70 -1.58
CA GLY A 51 13.28 -7.57 -0.16
C GLY A 51 12.05 -6.70 0.08
N GLY A 52 11.95 -5.56 -0.61
CA GLY A 52 10.78 -4.69 -0.58
C GLY A 52 9.51 -5.39 -1.09
N TRP A 53 9.60 -6.09 -2.22
CA TRP A 53 8.48 -6.86 -2.78
C TRP A 53 8.03 -7.99 -1.86
N ALA A 54 8.97 -8.78 -1.34
CA ALA A 54 8.67 -9.91 -0.46
C ALA A 54 8.03 -9.43 0.85
N TRP A 55 8.50 -8.29 1.38
CA TRP A 55 7.91 -7.71 2.58
C TRP A 55 6.50 -7.17 2.30
N SER A 56 6.30 -6.38 1.24
CA SER A 56 4.98 -5.86 0.86
C SER A 56 3.98 -6.99 0.61
N SER A 57 4.39 -8.05 -0.10
CA SER A 57 3.55 -9.24 -0.34
C SER A 57 3.15 -9.95 0.95
N ARG A 58 4.06 -10.05 1.94
CA ARG A 58 3.76 -10.64 3.24
C ARG A 58 2.75 -9.81 4.02
N VAL A 59 2.89 -8.47 3.99
CA VAL A 59 1.96 -7.58 4.69
C VAL A 59 0.59 -7.63 4.03
N HIS A 60 0.52 -7.58 2.70
CA HIS A 60 -0.72 -7.75 1.95
C HIS A 60 -1.42 -9.08 2.28
N ALA A 61 -0.67 -10.19 2.36
CA ALA A 61 -1.24 -11.48 2.75
C ALA A 61 -1.79 -11.48 4.20
N ALA A 62 -1.17 -10.72 5.12
CA ALA A 62 -1.68 -10.57 6.48
C ALA A 62 -2.97 -9.72 6.52
N ASP A 63 -3.00 -8.60 5.78
CA ASP A 63 -4.17 -7.73 5.64
C ASP A 63 -5.37 -8.51 5.06
N VAL A 64 -5.13 -9.30 3.99
CA VAL A 64 -6.14 -10.18 3.37
C VAL A 64 -6.57 -11.28 4.33
N GLY A 65 -5.64 -11.91 5.04
CA GLY A 65 -5.94 -12.96 6.01
C GLY A 65 -6.83 -12.49 7.16
N ALA A 66 -6.60 -11.26 7.66
CA ALA A 66 -7.44 -10.64 8.68
C ALA A 66 -8.86 -10.38 8.15
N TYR A 67 -8.99 -9.88 6.92
CA TYR A 67 -10.28 -9.70 6.26
C TYR A 67 -11.01 -11.04 6.05
N GLU A 68 -10.32 -12.08 5.58
CA GLU A 68 -10.92 -13.41 5.36
C GLU A 68 -11.36 -14.07 6.68
N ALA A 69 -10.65 -13.81 7.79
CA ALA A 69 -11.06 -14.26 9.11
C ALA A 69 -12.35 -13.56 9.56
N LEU A 70 -12.43 -12.24 9.35
CA LEU A 70 -13.65 -11.46 9.61
C LEU A 70 -14.82 -11.94 8.74
N ALA A 71 -14.58 -12.15 7.44
CA ALA A 71 -15.59 -12.60 6.50
C ALA A 71 -16.18 -13.96 6.89
N ARG A 72 -15.33 -14.92 7.26
CA ARG A 72 -15.77 -16.24 7.75
C ARG A 72 -16.62 -16.16 9.01
N GLU A 73 -16.30 -15.25 9.93
CA GLU A 73 -17.09 -15.06 11.14
C GLU A 73 -18.46 -14.45 10.84
N ILE A 74 -18.54 -13.46 9.94
CA ILE A 74 -19.82 -12.90 9.49
C ILE A 74 -20.62 -13.94 8.69
N GLU A 75 -19.98 -14.80 7.91
CA GLU A 75 -20.65 -15.90 7.22
C GLU A 75 -21.26 -16.90 8.21
N GLU A 76 -20.54 -17.27 9.28
CA GLU A 76 -21.10 -18.09 10.37
C GLU A 76 -22.30 -17.41 11.04
N LEU A 77 -22.23 -16.08 11.26
CA LEU A 77 -23.36 -15.30 11.74
C LEU A 77 -24.55 -15.38 10.77
N ASP A 78 -24.32 -15.28 9.47
CA ASP A 78 -25.35 -15.32 8.43
C ASP A 78 -26.11 -16.67 8.40
N HIS A 79 -25.46 -17.76 8.83
CA HIS A 79 -26.12 -19.07 8.99
C HIS A 79 -27.21 -19.04 10.08
N THR A 80 -27.03 -18.21 11.10
CA THR A 80 -28.02 -18.03 12.18
C THR A 80 -28.97 -16.87 11.93
N MET A 81 -28.56 -15.88 11.13
CA MET A 81 -29.31 -14.65 10.88
C MET A 81 -29.28 -14.33 9.39
N THR A 82 -30.37 -14.58 8.68
CA THR A 82 -30.39 -14.42 7.21
C THR A 82 -30.44 -12.93 6.81
N PRO A 83 -29.41 -12.38 6.16
CA PRO A 83 -29.46 -11.00 5.67
C PRO A 83 -30.33 -10.89 4.41
N LEU A 84 -30.94 -9.72 4.22
CA LEU A 84 -31.65 -9.34 2.99
C LEU A 84 -30.67 -8.97 1.86
N GLY A 85 -29.57 -8.33 2.23
CA GLY A 85 -28.55 -7.89 1.30
C GLY A 85 -27.17 -7.90 1.96
N HIS A 86 -26.14 -8.10 1.15
CA HIS A 86 -24.76 -8.09 1.61
C HIS A 86 -23.86 -7.38 0.60
N SER A 87 -22.77 -6.78 1.08
CA SER A 87 -21.67 -6.32 0.25
C SER A 87 -20.36 -6.76 0.87
N GLU A 88 -19.40 -7.12 0.04
CA GLU A 88 -18.08 -7.56 0.46
C GLU A 88 -17.04 -6.94 -0.46
N VAL A 89 -16.19 -6.10 0.13
CA VAL A 89 -15.11 -5.41 -0.57
C VAL A 89 -13.81 -5.81 0.14
N PRO A 90 -12.99 -6.68 -0.46
CA PRO A 90 -11.69 -7.04 0.12
C PRO A 90 -10.74 -5.83 0.11
N PRO A 91 -9.74 -5.83 1.01
CA PRO A 91 -8.76 -4.75 1.07
C PRO A 91 -7.95 -4.64 -0.23
N CYS A 92 -7.44 -3.44 -0.50
CA CYS A 92 -6.63 -3.11 -1.68
C CYS A 92 -7.30 -3.29 -3.06
N ARG A 93 -8.64 -3.44 -3.13
CA ARG A 93 -9.36 -3.57 -4.40
C ARG A 93 -9.98 -2.25 -4.87
N GLU A 94 -10.87 -1.71 -4.04
CA GLU A 94 -11.59 -0.45 -4.30
C GLU A 94 -11.26 0.61 -3.25
N ALA A 95 -10.94 0.16 -2.04
CA ALA A 95 -10.45 0.97 -0.92
C ALA A 95 -9.20 0.32 -0.34
N THR A 96 -8.46 1.07 0.48
CA THR A 96 -7.36 0.49 1.26
C THR A 96 -7.90 -0.58 2.20
N ASP A 97 -8.93 -0.26 2.97
CA ASP A 97 -9.50 -1.16 3.98
C ASP A 97 -10.48 -2.17 3.37
N GLY A 98 -10.59 -3.33 4.02
CA GLY A 98 -11.63 -4.29 3.75
C GLY A 98 -12.93 -3.91 4.45
N SER A 99 -14.07 -4.09 3.79
CA SER A 99 -15.38 -3.81 4.36
C SER A 99 -16.41 -4.88 4.01
N LEU A 100 -17.26 -5.21 4.98
CA LEU A 100 -18.42 -6.06 4.79
C LEU A 100 -19.65 -5.32 5.30
N THR A 101 -20.75 -5.41 4.58
CA THR A 101 -22.05 -4.94 5.09
C THR A 101 -23.08 -6.04 4.97
N ARG A 102 -23.99 -6.08 5.94
CA ARG A 102 -25.19 -6.90 5.98
C ARG A 102 -26.38 -6.02 6.27
N SER A 103 -27.43 -6.12 5.46
CA SER A 103 -28.70 -5.44 5.68
C SER A 103 -29.73 -6.47 6.08
N TYR A 104 -30.52 -6.21 7.12
CA TYR A 104 -31.53 -7.15 7.60
C TYR A 104 -32.96 -6.64 7.31
N PRO A 105 -33.94 -7.54 7.17
CA PRO A 105 -35.33 -7.12 6.95
C PRO A 105 -35.88 -6.33 8.15
N PRO A 106 -36.62 -5.23 7.93
CA PRO A 106 -37.15 -4.38 9.00
C PRO A 106 -38.28 -5.04 9.81
N SER A 107 -38.77 -6.22 9.41
CA SER A 107 -39.85 -6.95 10.07
C SER A 107 -39.43 -8.30 10.68
N THR A 108 -38.34 -8.89 10.20
CA THR A 108 -37.89 -10.23 10.60
C THR A 108 -36.38 -10.31 10.86
N GLY A 109 -35.68 -9.18 10.90
CA GLY A 109 -34.28 -9.12 11.28
C GLY A 109 -34.04 -9.53 12.74
N PRO A 110 -32.78 -9.71 13.15
CA PRO A 110 -32.44 -9.99 14.54
C PRO A 110 -32.68 -8.76 15.42
N GLN A 111 -32.95 -8.99 16.71
CA GLN A 111 -32.95 -7.90 17.69
C GLN A 111 -31.53 -7.41 17.94
N ALA A 112 -31.35 -6.10 18.09
CA ALA A 112 -30.03 -5.50 18.26
C ALA A 112 -29.30 -6.03 19.51
N ALA A 113 -29.99 -6.20 20.63
CA ALA A 113 -29.43 -6.77 21.85
C ALA A 113 -28.98 -8.23 21.66
N GLU A 114 -29.73 -9.03 20.89
CA GLU A 114 -29.40 -10.43 20.62
C GLU A 114 -28.15 -10.54 19.76
N LEU A 115 -28.08 -9.77 18.67
CA LEU A 115 -26.93 -9.73 17.78
C LEU A 115 -25.67 -9.26 18.52
N VAL A 116 -25.75 -8.15 19.26
CA VAL A 116 -24.57 -7.67 19.99
C VAL A 116 -24.18 -8.63 21.11
N GLY A 117 -25.14 -9.20 21.83
CA GLY A 117 -24.85 -10.21 22.85
C GLY A 117 -24.19 -11.47 22.26
N LEU A 118 -24.50 -11.85 21.02
CA LEU A 118 -23.83 -12.93 20.32
C LEU A 118 -22.38 -12.56 19.97
N LEU A 119 -22.15 -11.36 19.43
CA LEU A 119 -20.80 -10.86 19.11
C LEU A 119 -19.93 -10.73 20.36
N GLU A 120 -20.48 -10.24 21.47
CA GLU A 120 -19.76 -10.17 22.74
C GLU A 120 -19.35 -11.56 23.26
N ARG A 121 -20.22 -12.58 23.08
CA ARG A 121 -19.88 -13.98 23.40
C ARG A 121 -18.82 -14.56 22.46
N SER A 122 -18.71 -14.09 21.21
CA SER A 122 -17.61 -14.47 20.29
C SER A 122 -16.34 -13.64 20.50
N GLY A 123 -16.27 -12.85 21.57
CA GLY A 123 -15.07 -12.16 22.01
C GLY A 123 -14.92 -10.74 21.45
N TRP A 124 -15.96 -10.18 20.84
CA TRP A 124 -16.00 -8.76 20.52
C TRP A 124 -16.20 -7.91 21.77
N VAL A 125 -15.56 -6.75 21.80
CA VAL A 125 -15.64 -5.83 22.93
C VAL A 125 -16.36 -4.57 22.48
N ARG A 126 -17.44 -4.22 23.18
CA ARG A 126 -18.15 -2.96 22.94
C ARG A 126 -17.28 -1.79 23.40
N GLN A 127 -17.15 -0.81 22.53
CA GLN A 127 -16.42 0.43 22.76
C GLN A 127 -17.40 1.61 22.72
N ASP A 128 -17.07 2.67 23.44
CA ASP A 128 -17.76 3.94 23.27
C ASP A 128 -17.44 4.52 21.89
N SER A 129 -18.45 5.08 21.22
CA SER A 129 -18.30 5.64 19.87
C SER A 129 -19.13 6.90 19.72
N ASP A 130 -18.55 7.89 19.06
CA ASP A 130 -19.25 9.13 18.68
C ASP A 130 -20.11 8.94 17.42
N LEU A 131 -20.07 7.75 16.80
CA LEU A 131 -20.88 7.43 15.64
C LEU A 131 -22.34 7.16 16.04
N PRO A 132 -23.33 7.52 15.20
CA PRO A 132 -24.74 7.27 15.46
C PRO A 132 -25.10 5.79 15.18
N VAL A 133 -24.43 4.87 15.87
CA VAL A 133 -24.63 3.42 15.80
C VAL A 133 -25.11 2.92 17.16
N TYR A 134 -25.84 1.80 17.16
CA TYR A 134 -26.30 1.20 18.42
C TYR A 134 -25.13 0.59 19.21
N ALA A 135 -24.21 -0.08 18.50
CA ALA A 135 -23.01 -0.62 19.10
C ALA A 135 -21.82 -0.50 18.14
N HIS A 136 -20.70 -0.08 18.69
CA HIS A 136 -19.39 -0.13 18.07
C HIS A 136 -18.59 -1.21 18.79
N LEU A 137 -18.18 -2.24 18.07
CA LEU A 137 -17.53 -3.43 18.60
C LEU A 137 -16.15 -3.55 17.98
N THR A 138 -15.13 -3.82 18.79
CA THR A 138 -13.76 -4.06 18.29
C THR A 138 -13.24 -5.40 18.73
N ARG A 139 -12.37 -5.99 17.90
CA ARG A 139 -11.63 -7.21 18.23
C ARG A 139 -10.28 -7.22 17.54
N THR A 140 -9.23 -7.61 18.27
CA THR A 140 -7.89 -7.74 17.68
C THR A 140 -7.64 -9.16 17.20
N THR A 141 -7.29 -9.32 15.92
CA THR A 141 -6.93 -10.61 15.30
C THR A 141 -5.62 -10.46 14.55
N ASP A 142 -4.62 -11.29 14.85
CA ASP A 142 -3.30 -11.26 14.21
C ASP A 142 -2.66 -9.86 14.14
N GLY A 143 -2.87 -9.04 15.16
CA GLY A 143 -2.36 -7.66 15.24
C GLY A 143 -3.18 -6.61 14.49
N HIS A 144 -4.32 -6.99 13.91
CA HIS A 144 -5.26 -6.09 13.23
C HIS A 144 -6.46 -5.83 14.11
N GLU A 145 -6.84 -4.57 14.28
CA GLU A 145 -8.07 -4.19 14.97
C GLU A 145 -9.24 -4.23 13.99
N LEU A 146 -10.09 -5.24 14.14
CA LEU A 146 -11.33 -5.38 13.40
C LEU A 146 -12.43 -4.61 14.10
N VAL A 147 -13.37 -4.08 13.32
CA VAL A 147 -14.47 -3.26 13.82
C VAL A 147 -15.79 -3.79 13.28
N ILE A 148 -16.83 -3.84 14.12
CA ILE A 148 -18.22 -4.07 13.72
C ILE A 148 -19.08 -2.94 14.28
N ASP A 149 -19.82 -2.29 13.39
CA ASP A 149 -20.82 -1.29 13.70
C ASP A 149 -22.22 -1.89 13.48
N VAL A 150 -23.06 -1.85 14.51
CA VAL A 150 -24.46 -2.31 14.43
C VAL A 150 -25.37 -1.10 14.41
N LEU A 151 -26.13 -0.95 13.34
CA LEU A 151 -27.11 0.13 13.17
C LEU A 151 -28.50 -0.36 13.61
N ALA A 152 -28.97 0.18 14.74
CA ALA A 152 -30.33 -0.01 15.24
C ALA A 152 -30.79 1.23 16.04
N PRO A 153 -32.09 1.52 16.11
CA PRO A 153 -32.61 2.62 16.93
C PRO A 153 -32.49 2.40 18.45
N SER A 154 -32.58 1.15 18.90
CA SER A 154 -32.52 0.76 20.31
C SER A 154 -32.12 -0.71 20.44
N ASP A 155 -31.90 -1.16 21.68
CA ASP A 155 -31.59 -2.54 22.04
C ASP A 155 -32.70 -3.54 21.69
N THR A 156 -33.97 -3.14 21.85
CA THR A 156 -35.13 -3.95 21.48
C THR A 156 -35.55 -3.81 20.02
N SER A 157 -34.91 -2.92 19.26
CA SER A 157 -35.24 -2.72 17.85
C SER A 157 -34.59 -3.78 16.98
N LEU A 158 -35.20 -4.03 15.83
CA LEU A 158 -34.58 -4.86 14.80
C LEU A 158 -33.38 -4.13 14.20
N VAL A 159 -32.34 -4.89 13.88
CA VAL A 159 -31.12 -4.36 13.25
C VAL A 159 -31.46 -3.94 11.83
N GLY A 160 -31.07 -2.72 11.45
CA GLY A 160 -31.18 -2.26 10.07
C GLY A 160 -30.01 -2.78 9.23
N SER A 161 -28.79 -2.55 9.73
CA SER A 161 -27.57 -3.02 9.07
C SER A 161 -26.45 -3.31 10.07
N LEU A 162 -25.55 -4.20 9.68
CA LEU A 162 -24.26 -4.44 10.30
C LEU A 162 -23.17 -4.07 9.29
N ALA A 163 -22.20 -3.28 9.73
CA ALA A 163 -21.04 -2.90 8.92
C ALA A 163 -19.76 -3.34 9.63
N ALA A 164 -19.01 -4.25 9.03
CA ALA A 164 -17.73 -4.73 9.54
C ALA A 164 -16.58 -4.16 8.72
N ARG A 165 -15.46 -3.84 9.38
CA ARG A 165 -14.27 -3.26 8.75
C ARG A 165 -13.01 -3.98 9.24
N SER A 166 -12.11 -4.22 8.29
CA SER A 166 -10.76 -4.71 8.52
C SER A 166 -9.78 -3.68 7.95
N PRO A 167 -9.13 -2.87 8.79
CA PRO A 167 -8.11 -1.93 8.33
C PRO A 167 -7.00 -2.69 7.61
N ALA A 168 -6.51 -2.11 6.52
CA ALA A 168 -5.35 -2.66 5.82
C ALA A 168 -4.20 -1.66 5.85
N SER A 169 -2.99 -2.19 5.77
CA SER A 169 -1.82 -1.33 5.63
C SER A 169 -1.76 -0.70 4.23
N GLY A 170 -1.51 0.61 4.16
CA GLY A 170 -1.25 1.28 2.88
C GLY A 170 -0.06 0.68 2.13
N PHE A 171 0.91 0.09 2.85
CA PHE A 171 2.09 -0.56 2.27
C PHE A 171 1.79 -1.90 1.58
N GLY A 172 0.81 -2.67 2.08
CA GLY A 172 0.34 -3.90 1.43
C GLY A 172 -0.33 -3.62 0.07
N CYS A 173 -1.03 -2.49 -0.03
CA CYS A 173 -1.73 -2.09 -1.26
C CYS A 173 -0.85 -1.37 -2.30
N LEU A 174 0.39 -0.98 -1.98
CA LEU A 174 1.23 -0.20 -2.92
C LEU A 174 1.61 -0.96 -4.21
N LEU A 175 1.54 -2.29 -4.18
CA LEU A 175 1.98 -3.16 -5.28
C LEU A 175 0.84 -4.03 -5.86
N HIS A 176 -0.41 -3.78 -5.46
CA HIS A 176 -1.60 -4.53 -5.86
C HIS A 176 -2.70 -3.58 -6.35
#